data_AF-A0A3D3MQF3-F1
#
_entry.id   AF-A0A3D3MQF3-F1
#
_cell.length_a   1.000
_cell.length_b   1.000
_cell.length_c   1.000
_cell.angle_alpha   90.00
_cell.angle_beta   90.00
_cell.angle_gamma   90.00
#
_symmetry.space_group_name_H-M   'P 1'
#
loop_
_entity.id
_entity.type
_entity.pdbx_description
1 polymer ?
#
loop_
_entity_poly.entity_id
_entity_poly.type
_entity_poly.pdbx_seq_one_letter_code
_entity_poly.pdbx_strand_id
1 'polypeptide(L)'
;MTSNNIPQVKLGIVAVSRDCFPIALSTQRRENIVKAYKGEVFNCQTTVENEQDMLKAIEEVKTAGCNALVVFLGNFGPETP
;
A
#
# COMPACT_ATOMS: atom_id res chain seq x y z
N MET A 1 -3.03 -17.19 25.81
CA MET A 1 -4.33 -17.22 25.15
C MET A 1 -4.48 -15.94 24.35
N THR A 2 -4.65 -16.03 23.04
CA THR A 2 -4.95 -14.86 22.21
C THR A 2 -6.40 -14.48 22.48
N SER A 3 -6.64 -13.23 22.89
CA SER A 3 -7.99 -12.70 23.13
C SER A 3 -8.78 -12.69 21.81
N ASN A 4 -9.94 -13.37 21.78
CA ASN A 4 -10.83 -13.40 20.62
C ASN A 4 -11.68 -12.13 20.46
N ASN A 5 -11.60 -11.19 21.41
CA ASN A 5 -12.34 -9.93 21.38
C ASN A 5 -11.49 -8.76 20.83
N ILE A 6 -10.36 -9.05 20.21
CA ILE A 6 -9.51 -8.06 19.53
C ILE A 6 -9.65 -8.29 18.02
N PRO A 7 -10.04 -7.26 17.24
CA PRO A 7 -10.13 -7.39 15.80
C PRO A 7 -8.76 -7.76 15.22
N GLN A 8 -8.74 -8.78 14.36
CA GLN A 8 -7.54 -9.19 13.65
C GLN A 8 -7.28 -8.22 12.51
N VAL A 9 -6.16 -7.49 12.58
CA VAL A 9 -5.79 -6.50 11.56
C VAL A 9 -4.96 -7.17 10.48
N LYS A 10 -5.44 -7.11 9.24
CA LYS A 10 -4.69 -7.48 8.05
C LYS A 10 -4.29 -6.21 7.31
N LEU A 11 -3.03 -5.84 7.46
CA LEU A 11 -2.46 -4.64 6.85
C LEU A 11 -2.23 -4.87 5.35
N GLY A 12 -2.59 -3.90 4.52
CA GLY A 12 -2.13 -3.77 3.14
C GLY A 12 -1.34 -2.49 2.96
N ILE A 13 -0.15 -2.56 2.35
CA ILE A 13 0.65 -1.37 2.02
C ILE A 13 0.55 -1.03 0.54
N VAL A 14 0.30 0.25 0.24
CA VAL A 14 0.24 0.80 -1.12
C VAL A 14 1.27 1.91 -1.25
N ALA A 15 1.97 1.95 -2.38
CA ALA A 15 2.90 3.01 -2.70
C ALA A 15 2.20 4.07 -3.55
N VAL A 16 2.54 5.32 -3.31
CA VAL A 16 2.06 6.44 -4.13
C VAL A 16 3.26 7.12 -4.80
N SER A 17 3.08 7.52 -6.06
CA SER A 17 4.07 8.24 -6.84
C SER A 17 3.42 9.47 -7.48
N ARG A 18 4.27 10.45 -7.80
CA ARG A 18 3.93 11.62 -8.59
C ARG A 18 4.61 11.50 -9.94
N ASP A 19 3.95 11.97 -10.98
CA ASP A 19 4.39 11.93 -12.38
C ASP A 19 5.79 12.53 -12.64
N CYS A 20 6.24 13.45 -11.78
CA CYS A 20 7.58 14.03 -11.84
C CYS A 20 8.70 13.10 -11.32
N PHE A 21 8.37 11.91 -10.81
CA PHE A 21 9.32 10.89 -10.39
C PHE A 21 9.07 9.54 -11.09
N PRO A 22 10.10 8.70 -11.27
CA PRO A 22 9.89 7.36 -11.81
C PRO A 22 9.03 6.50 -10.86
N ILE A 23 7.90 5.97 -11.35
CA ILE A 23 7.02 5.07 -10.59
C ILE A 23 7.76 3.91 -9.93
N ALA A 24 8.77 3.37 -10.64
CA ALA A 24 9.62 2.27 -10.17
C ALA A 24 10.34 2.60 -8.85
N LEU A 25 10.66 3.88 -8.61
CA LEU A 25 11.29 4.31 -7.37
C LEU A 25 10.35 4.13 -6.16
N SER A 26 9.08 4.52 -6.28
CA SER A 26 8.08 4.32 -5.23
C SER A 26 7.79 2.83 -5.01
N THR A 27 7.71 2.04 -6.09
CA THR A 27 7.57 0.58 -6.03
C THR A 27 8.72 -0.06 -5.24
N GLN A 28 9.97 0.21 -5.64
CA GLN A 28 11.16 -0.36 -5.00
C GLN A 28 11.26 0.06 -3.52
N ARG A 29 10.93 1.31 -3.20
CA ARG A 29 10.94 1.80 -1.81
C ARG A 29 9.89 1.09 -0.96
N ARG A 30 8.66 0.86 -1.45
CA ARG A 30 7.64 0.04 -0.76
C ARG A 30 8.13 -1.38 -0.55
N GLU A 31 8.71 -2.01 -1.56
CA GLU A 31 9.25 -3.37 -1.42
C GLU A 31 10.35 -3.45 -0.36
N ASN A 32 11.22 -2.44 -0.29
CA ASN A 32 12.25 -2.37 0.74
C ASN A 32 11.65 -2.25 2.15
N ILE A 33 10.55 -1.51 2.32
CA ILE A 33 9.81 -1.44 3.59
C ILE A 33 9.24 -2.81 3.95
N VAL A 34 8.58 -3.49 3.01
CA VAL A 34 8.01 -4.83 3.24
C VAL A 34 9.11 -5.84 3.60
N LYS A 35 10.27 -5.79 2.94
CA LYS A 35 11.44 -6.64 3.27
C LYS A 35 12.00 -6.36 4.66
N ALA A 36 12.00 -5.10 5.11
CA ALA A 36 12.54 -4.71 6.42
C ALA A 36 11.55 -4.94 7.57
N TYR A 37 10.25 -4.92 7.29
CA TYR A 37 9.19 -5.11 8.27
C TYR A 37 9.10 -6.58 8.70
N LYS A 38 9.11 -6.82 10.02
CA LYS A 38 9.10 -8.17 10.60
C LYS A 38 7.70 -8.76 10.80
N GLY A 39 6.66 -7.96 10.58
CA GLY A 39 5.27 -8.40 10.71
C GLY A 39 4.65 -8.77 9.36
N GLU A 40 3.40 -9.21 9.40
CA GLU A 40 2.63 -9.49 8.18
C GLU A 40 2.06 -8.19 7.61
N VAL A 41 2.33 -7.96 6.32
CA VAL A 41 1.73 -6.89 5.54
C VAL A 41 1.57 -7.38 4.11
N PHE A 42 0.37 -7.23 3.56
CA PHE A 42 0.12 -7.50 2.16
C PHE A 42 0.74 -6.39 1.31
N ASN A 43 1.55 -6.80 0.33
CA ASN A 43 2.25 -5.89 -0.55
C ASN A 43 1.43 -5.66 -1.82
N CYS A 44 0.69 -4.55 -1.90
CA CYS A 44 -0.07 -4.21 -3.11
C CYS A 44 0.87 -4.03 -4.29
N GLN A 45 0.54 -4.60 -5.44
CA GLN A 45 1.39 -4.57 -6.62
C GLN A 45 1.25 -3.26 -7.37
N THR A 46 0.03 -2.72 -7.42
CA THR A 46 -0.25 -1.42 -8.01
C THR A 46 0.38 -0.29 -7.18
N THR A 47 1.20 0.53 -7.85
CA THR A 47 1.66 1.83 -7.34
C THR A 47 0.74 2.91 -7.90
N VAL A 48 0.25 3.80 -7.03
CA VAL A 48 -0.78 4.78 -7.37
C VAL A 48 -0.16 6.06 -7.90
N GLU A 49 -0.45 6.43 -9.14
CA GLU A 49 -0.10 7.73 -9.74
C GLU A 49 -1.33 8.57 -10.12
N ASN A 50 -2.50 7.95 -10.22
CA ASN A 50 -3.75 8.59 -10.61
C ASN A 50 -4.95 7.85 -9.99
N GLU A 51 -6.16 8.35 -10.25
CA GLU A 51 -7.40 7.79 -9.71
C GLU A 51 -7.68 6.35 -10.17
N GLN A 52 -7.34 6.00 -11.42
CA GLN A 52 -7.55 4.63 -11.93
C GLN A 52 -6.65 3.62 -11.21
N ASP A 53 -5.41 4.00 -10.93
CA ASP A 53 -4.51 3.16 -10.15
C ASP A 53 -4.95 3.06 -8.68
N MET A 54 -5.55 4.12 -8.13
CA MET A 54 -6.15 4.06 -6.79
C MET A 54 -7.28 3.03 -6.73
N LEU A 55 -8.18 3.01 -7.73
CA LEU A 55 -9.27 2.02 -7.80
C LEU A 55 -8.72 0.59 -7.87
N LYS A 56 -7.73 0.33 -8.72
CA LYS A 56 -7.07 -0.98 -8.82
C LYS A 56 -6.39 -1.38 -7.52
N ALA A 57 -5.63 -0.47 -6.89
CA ALA A 57 -4.96 -0.75 -5.63
C ALA A 57 -5.96 -1.09 -4.51
N ILE A 58 -7.09 -0.39 -4.45
CA ILE A 58 -8.16 -0.66 -3.48
C ILE A 58 -8.81 -2.03 -3.75
N GLU A 59 -9.04 -2.40 -5.01
CA GLU A 59 -9.55 -3.73 -5.37
C GLU A 59 -8.57 -4.84 -4.97
N GLU A 60 -7.27 -4.67 -5.23
CA GLU A 60 -6.23 -5.61 -4.84
C GLU A 60 -6.20 -5.85 -3.33
N VAL A 61 -6.13 -4.78 -2.52
CA VAL A 61 -6.05 -4.92 -1.06
C VAL A 61 -7.34 -5.50 -0.46
N LYS A 62 -8.51 -5.15 -1.02
CA LYS A 62 -9.80 -5.74 -0.62
C LYS A 62 -9.88 -7.23 -0.97
N THR A 63 -9.45 -7.60 -2.17
CA THR A 63 -9.41 -9.01 -2.61
C THR A 63 -8.45 -9.83 -1.76
N ALA A 64 -7.33 -9.22 -1.34
CA ALA A 64 -6.42 -9.81 -0.37
C ALA A 64 -7.00 -9.90 1.06
N GLY A 65 -8.19 -9.37 1.32
CA GLY A 65 -8.84 -9.38 2.64
C GLY A 65 -8.24 -8.40 3.64
N CYS A 66 -7.51 -7.38 3.18
CA CYS A 66 -6.96 -6.35 4.06
C CYS A 66 -8.08 -5.49 4.63
N ASN A 67 -7.99 -5.17 5.92
CA ASN A 67 -8.96 -4.32 6.62
C ASN A 67 -8.35 -3.02 7.18
N ALA A 68 -7.03 -2.84 6.97
CA ALA A 68 -6.32 -1.62 7.30
C ALA A 68 -5.32 -1.30 6.19
N LEU A 69 -5.24 -0.03 5.83
CA LEU A 69 -4.41 0.45 4.73
C LEU A 69 -3.23 1.27 5.26
N VAL A 70 -2.03 0.94 4.82
CA VAL A 70 -0.80 1.71 5.03
C VAL A 70 -0.46 2.41 3.73
N VAL A 71 -0.52 3.74 3.72
CA VAL A 71 -0.22 4.54 2.53
C VAL A 71 1.21 5.05 2.62
N PHE A 72 2.08 4.54 1.75
CA PHE A 72 3.46 4.99 1.65
C PHE A 72 3.58 6.12 0.61
N LEU A 73 3.74 7.35 1.10
CA LEU A 73 3.92 8.55 0.30
C LEU A 73 5.37 8.68 -0.20
N GLY A 74 5.81 7.73 -1.01
CA GLY A 74 7.23 7.55 -1.37
C GLY A 74 7.86 8.72 -2.12
N ASN A 75 7.08 9.45 -2.93
CA ASN A 75 7.52 10.60 -3.72
C ASN A 75 6.50 11.78 -3.66
N PHE A 76 5.66 11.79 -2.61
CA PHE A 76 4.42 12.58 -2.46
C PHE A 76 3.35 12.28 -3.52
N GLY A 77 2.08 12.20 -3.10
CA GLY A 77 1.01 11.57 -3.88
C GLY A 77 0.46 12.41 -5.05
N PRO A 78 -0.51 11.90 -5.83
CA PRO A 78 -1.15 12.68 -6.87
C PRO A 78 -1.77 13.92 -6.23
N GLU A 79 -1.36 15.09 -6.71
CA GLU A 79 -2.07 16.32 -6.41
C GLU A 79 -3.44 16.19 -7.10
N THR A 80 -4.48 15.96 -6.31
CA THR A 80 -5.84 16.29 -6.76
C THR A 80 -5.86 17.77 -7.11
N PRO A 81 -6.55 18.19 -8.20
CA PRO A 81 -6.78 19.62 -8.46
C PRO A 81 -7.33 20.38 -7.25
#